data_AF-X1JD20-F1
#
_entry.id   AF-X1JD20-F1
#
_cell.length_a   1.000
_cell.length_b   1.000
_cell.length_c   1.000
_cell.angle_alpha   90.00
_cell.angle_beta   90.00
_cell.angle_gamma   90.00
#
_symmetry.space_group_name_H-M   'P 1'
#
loop_
_entity.id
_entity.type
_entity.pdbx_description
1 polymer ?
#
loop_
_entity_poly.entity_id
_entity_poly.type
_entity_poly.pdbx_seq_one_letter_code
_entity_poly.pdbx_strand_id
1 'polypeptide(L)'
;DLVEDKSLQLWSKSAISVKRDIMYREPSLEAAGVLSTGVGGRTTLLIFDDPVDLRNAILNPAQRQSVKDAFYEVWMNLLDEPIGDAPPSRMIYIATPWHEDDLTHELKDNPSYKVLELAIDEKFTPLWPEKWPEPRLRAKLKQIKKRAYDRNFRNIALTEEELMFNKSALYDCKDYLTSPYDKKFDSMDKYAGVDLGISEKSGAAYTVIFVIGVEKNSSNNVKHVLDIKRKRMSSPATARAIKDTNEAWHPKIFMVENNAYHDALLQWMEE
;
A
#
# COMPACT_ATOMS: atom_id res chain seq x y z
N ASP A 1 -29.42 -16.04 43.94
CA ASP A 1 -29.52 -15.42 42.60
C ASP A 1 -28.15 -15.01 42.11
N LEU A 2 -27.48 -15.92 41.41
CA LEU A 2 -26.27 -15.61 40.67
C LEU A 2 -26.72 -14.95 39.37
N VAL A 3 -26.48 -13.65 39.23
CA VAL A 3 -26.64 -12.96 37.95
C VAL A 3 -25.66 -13.65 36.99
N GLU A 4 -26.18 -14.37 35.99
CA GLU A 4 -25.38 -14.85 34.87
C GLU A 4 -24.74 -13.64 34.21
N ASP A 5 -23.44 -13.46 34.43
CA ASP A 5 -22.67 -12.43 33.78
C ASP A 5 -22.50 -12.77 32.29
N LYS A 6 -23.42 -12.25 31.48
CA LYS A 6 -23.42 -12.38 30.02
C LYS A 6 -22.17 -11.77 29.37
N SER A 7 -21.30 -11.07 30.12
CA SER A 7 -20.03 -10.57 29.60
C SER A 7 -18.96 -11.65 29.41
N LEU A 8 -19.14 -12.84 30.01
CA LEU A 8 -18.17 -13.95 29.94
C LEU A 8 -18.21 -14.76 28.62
N GLN A 9 -19.05 -14.36 27.64
CA GLN A 9 -19.22 -15.08 26.37
C GLN A 9 -19.10 -14.16 25.15
N LEU A 10 -18.11 -13.26 25.12
CA LEU A 10 -17.78 -12.60 23.87
C LEU A 10 -17.00 -13.56 22.96
N TRP A 11 -17.67 -14.08 21.92
CA TRP A 11 -17.04 -14.70 20.76
C TRP A 11 -17.51 -13.97 19.51
N SER A 12 -16.62 -13.24 18.87
CA SER A 12 -16.91 -12.44 17.68
C SER A 12 -15.93 -12.76 16.55
N LYS A 13 -16.07 -12.04 15.43
CA LYS A 13 -15.11 -12.15 14.30
C LYS A 13 -13.71 -11.66 14.66
N SER A 14 -13.58 -10.81 15.68
CA SER A 14 -12.34 -10.10 16.02
C SER A 14 -11.95 -10.23 17.49
N ALA A 15 -12.74 -10.90 18.33
CA ALA A 15 -12.46 -10.96 19.76
C ALA A 15 -12.99 -12.24 20.41
N ILE A 16 -12.24 -12.74 21.40
CA ILE A 16 -12.62 -13.88 22.23
C ILE A 16 -12.35 -13.54 23.70
N SER A 17 -13.32 -13.79 24.57
CA SER A 17 -13.15 -13.76 26.02
C SER A 17 -13.14 -15.18 26.57
N VAL A 18 -12.13 -15.50 27.38
CA VAL A 18 -12.07 -16.75 28.13
C VAL A 18 -12.25 -16.46 29.61
N LYS A 19 -12.54 -17.50 30.40
CA LYS A 19 -12.56 -17.39 31.85
C LYS A 19 -11.16 -17.01 32.34
N ARG A 20 -11.07 -15.90 33.09
CA ARG A 20 -9.83 -15.36 33.66
C ARG A 20 -10.00 -15.21 35.16
N ASP A 21 -8.90 -15.30 35.89
CA ASP A 21 -8.87 -15.02 37.34
C ASP A 21 -8.81 -13.51 37.64
N ILE A 22 -8.56 -12.70 36.60
CA ILE A 22 -8.57 -11.24 36.62
C ILE A 22 -9.82 -10.71 35.91
N MET A 23 -10.46 -9.70 36.49
CA MET A 23 -11.63 -9.04 35.92
C MET A 23 -11.19 -7.82 35.10
N TYR A 24 -11.09 -7.99 33.78
CA TYR A 24 -10.85 -6.93 32.80
C TYR A 24 -12.04 -6.83 31.85
N ARG A 25 -12.37 -5.62 31.40
CA ARG A 25 -13.50 -5.37 30.48
C ARG A 25 -13.17 -5.79 29.05
N GLU A 26 -11.90 -5.70 28.71
CA GLU A 26 -11.33 -6.04 27.41
C GLU A 26 -11.39 -7.54 27.17
N PRO A 27 -11.55 -7.98 25.90
CA PRO A 27 -11.49 -9.39 25.55
C PRO A 27 -10.12 -10.00 25.88
N SER A 28 -10.07 -11.33 26.00
CA SER A 28 -8.80 -12.03 26.30
C SER A 28 -7.89 -12.13 25.07
N LEU A 29 -8.49 -12.16 23.88
CA LEU A 29 -7.81 -12.09 22.60
C LEU A 29 -8.58 -11.12 21.72
N GLU A 30 -7.87 -10.23 21.04
CA GLU A 30 -8.44 -9.32 20.05
C GLU A 30 -7.57 -9.28 18.80
N ALA A 31 -8.22 -9.15 17.64
CA ALA A 31 -7.59 -9.02 16.34
C ALA A 31 -8.07 -7.73 15.68
N ALA A 32 -7.12 -6.95 15.17
CA ALA A 32 -7.38 -5.67 14.54
C ALA A 32 -6.47 -5.50 13.31
N GLY A 33 -6.93 -4.72 12.33
CA GLY A 33 -6.08 -4.34 11.20
C GLY A 33 -5.04 -3.32 11.65
N VAL A 34 -3.82 -3.38 11.11
CA VAL A 34 -2.70 -2.51 11.53
C VAL A 34 -3.01 -1.01 11.41
N LEU A 35 -3.84 -0.59 10.45
CA LEU A 35 -4.26 0.81 10.28
C LEU A 35 -5.64 1.12 10.88
N SER A 36 -6.21 0.22 11.67
CA SER A 36 -7.45 0.50 12.40
C SER A 36 -7.19 1.44 13.57
N THR A 37 -8.23 2.12 14.03
CA THR A 37 -8.15 2.91 15.27
C THR A 37 -7.83 1.95 16.41
N GLY A 38 -6.66 2.11 17.04
CA GLY A 38 -6.21 1.26 18.14
C GLY A 38 -7.34 1.03 19.14
N VAL A 39 -7.65 -0.24 19.41
CA VAL A 39 -8.66 -0.58 20.41
C VAL A 39 -8.04 -0.27 21.76
N GLY A 40 -8.69 0.61 22.54
CA GLY A 40 -8.14 1.25 23.74
C GLY A 40 -7.93 0.34 24.95
N GLY A 41 -7.43 -0.88 24.75
CA GLY A 41 -7.13 -1.87 25.78
C GLY A 41 -5.63 -2.02 26.01
N ARG A 42 -5.26 -2.37 27.24
CA ARG A 42 -3.89 -2.80 27.59
C ARG A 42 -3.73 -4.28 27.28
N THR A 43 -2.56 -4.67 26.78
CA THR A 43 -2.21 -6.07 26.52
C THR A 43 -0.84 -6.40 27.07
N THR A 44 -0.64 -7.67 27.43
CA THR A 44 0.69 -8.20 27.77
C THR A 44 1.34 -8.98 26.62
N LEU A 45 0.57 -9.27 25.56
CA LEU A 45 1.06 -9.94 24.36
C LEU A 45 0.52 -9.25 23.12
N LEU A 46 1.42 -8.75 22.29
CA LEU A 46 1.10 -8.13 21.02
C LEU A 46 1.73 -8.96 19.89
N ILE A 47 0.93 -9.42 18.94
CA ILE A 47 1.40 -10.21 17.79
C ILE A 47 1.06 -9.46 16.52
N PHE A 48 2.08 -9.12 15.74
CA PHE A 48 1.92 -8.60 14.39
C PHE A 48 2.14 -9.74 13.40
N ASP A 49 1.10 -10.02 12.61
CA ASP A 49 1.12 -11.02 11.54
C ASP A 49 0.97 -10.31 10.19
N ASP A 50 2.05 -10.27 9.41
CA ASP A 50 2.15 -9.58 8.12
C ASP A 50 1.55 -8.14 8.13
N PRO A 51 1.99 -7.23 9.03
CA PRO A 51 1.48 -5.85 9.06
C PRO A 51 1.87 -5.04 7.81
N VAL A 52 2.88 -5.51 7.09
CA VAL A 52 3.35 -4.94 5.82
C VAL A 52 2.91 -5.85 4.68
N ASP A 53 2.32 -5.27 3.63
CA ASP A 53 1.78 -6.01 2.49
C ASP A 53 2.05 -5.32 1.14
N LEU A 54 1.59 -5.93 0.04
CA LEU A 54 1.72 -5.37 -1.31
C LEU A 54 1.16 -3.94 -1.39
N ARG A 55 0.02 -3.70 -0.75
CA ARG A 55 -0.74 -2.45 -0.88
C ARG A 55 -0.01 -1.32 -0.16
N ASN A 56 0.40 -1.52 1.08
CA ASN A 56 1.00 -0.50 1.90
C ASN A 56 2.51 -0.33 1.66
N ALA A 57 3.20 -1.38 1.21
CA ALA A 57 4.63 -1.33 0.96
C ALA A 57 4.99 -0.96 -0.47
N ILE A 58 4.25 -1.43 -1.48
CA ILE A 58 4.64 -1.27 -2.90
C ILE A 58 3.68 -0.39 -3.67
N LEU A 59 2.37 -0.69 -3.63
CA LEU A 59 1.39 0.03 -4.46
C LEU A 59 1.17 1.47 -3.96
N ASN A 60 1.18 1.68 -2.65
CA ASN A 60 1.04 3.00 -2.03
C ASN A 60 2.20 3.28 -1.07
N PRO A 61 3.40 3.64 -1.57
CA PRO A 61 4.57 3.88 -0.71
C PRO A 61 4.34 4.90 0.41
N ALA A 62 3.45 5.88 0.20
CA ALA A 62 3.06 6.84 1.23
C ALA A 62 2.43 6.19 2.48
N GLN A 63 1.86 4.99 2.37
CA GLN A 63 1.29 4.24 3.49
C GLN A 63 2.35 3.54 4.36
N ARG A 64 3.61 3.41 3.89
CA ARG A 64 4.70 2.87 4.72
C ARG A 64 4.85 3.65 6.02
N GLN A 65 4.83 4.98 5.92
CA GLN A 65 4.90 5.85 7.10
C GLN A 65 3.69 5.64 8.01
N SER A 66 2.48 5.54 7.45
CA SER A 66 1.28 5.29 8.25
C SER A 66 1.33 3.95 9.02
N VAL A 67 1.95 2.91 8.45
CA VAL A 67 2.16 1.62 9.14
C VAL A 67 3.17 1.76 10.27
N LYS A 68 4.27 2.50 10.05
CA LYS A 68 5.27 2.81 11.10
C LYS A 68 4.66 3.62 12.24
N ASP A 69 3.93 4.68 11.91
CA ASP A 69 3.24 5.52 12.89
C ASP A 69 2.22 4.69 13.69
N ALA A 70 1.44 3.83 13.02
CA ALA A 70 0.51 2.95 13.73
C ALA A 70 1.26 1.98 14.67
N PHE A 71 2.39 1.43 14.25
CA PHE A 71 3.19 0.56 15.10
C PHE A 71 3.70 1.29 16.35
N TYR A 72 4.40 2.42 16.20
CA TYR A 72 5.04 3.12 17.32
C TYR A 72 4.07 3.92 18.18
N GLU A 73 3.16 4.66 17.55
CA GLU A 73 2.30 5.63 18.25
C GLU A 73 1.01 4.99 18.79
N VAL A 74 0.58 3.86 18.21
CA VAL A 74 -0.68 3.22 18.60
C VAL A 74 -0.43 1.87 19.27
N TRP A 75 0.06 0.89 18.51
CA TRP A 75 0.05 -0.50 18.96
C TRP A 75 1.07 -0.79 20.05
N MET A 76 2.31 -0.28 19.93
CA MET A 76 3.34 -0.48 20.94
C MET A 76 2.95 0.15 22.29
N ASN A 77 2.17 1.23 22.29
CA ASN A 77 1.68 1.89 23.51
C ASN A 77 0.59 1.08 24.24
N LEU A 78 0.01 0.04 23.61
CA LEU A 78 -0.92 -0.87 24.26
C LEU A 78 -0.21 -1.94 25.11
N LEU A 79 1.06 -2.21 24.82
CA LEU A 79 1.84 -3.19 25.57
C LEU A 79 2.12 -2.63 26.97
N ASP A 80 1.58 -3.28 27.99
CA ASP A 80 1.69 -2.86 29.39
C ASP A 80 2.44 -3.91 30.18
N GLU A 81 3.21 -3.51 31.18
CA GLU A 81 3.92 -4.48 32.02
C GLU A 81 2.94 -5.16 32.99
N PRO A 82 3.08 -6.48 33.22
CA PRO A 82 2.23 -7.18 34.17
C PRO A 82 2.47 -6.68 35.60
N ILE A 83 1.43 -6.70 36.42
CA ILE A 83 1.55 -6.48 37.88
C ILE A 83 1.83 -7.82 38.57
N GLY A 84 2.78 -7.83 39.52
CA GLY A 84 3.08 -9.01 40.34
C GLY A 84 4.02 -10.00 39.65
N ASP A 85 3.82 -11.30 39.89
CA ASP A 85 4.72 -12.37 39.41
C ASP A 85 4.39 -12.88 37.99
N ALA A 86 3.56 -12.16 37.23
CA ALA A 86 3.20 -12.55 35.88
C ALA A 86 4.38 -12.39 34.90
N PRO A 87 4.48 -13.25 33.86
CA PRO A 87 5.58 -13.18 32.89
C PRO A 87 5.61 -11.83 32.17
N PRO A 88 6.81 -11.28 31.85
CA PRO A 88 6.94 -9.98 31.22
C PRO A 88 6.22 -9.92 29.88
N SER A 89 5.79 -8.72 29.53
CA SER A 89 5.05 -8.48 28.31
C SER A 89 5.93 -8.67 27.07
N ARG A 90 5.31 -9.13 25.99
CA ARG A 90 6.04 -9.50 24.76
C ARG A 90 5.37 -8.94 23.53
N MET A 91 6.21 -8.49 22.60
CA MET A 91 5.83 -8.23 21.23
C MET A 91 6.45 -9.30 20.33
N ILE A 92 5.64 -9.90 19.45
CA ILE A 92 6.07 -10.85 18.43
C ILE A 92 5.72 -10.24 17.07
N TYR A 93 6.71 -10.19 16.18
CA TYR A 93 6.55 -9.69 14.82
C TYR A 93 6.89 -10.80 13.85
N ILE A 94 5.93 -11.18 13.00
CA ILE A 94 6.06 -12.20 11.97
C ILE A 94 5.72 -11.55 10.65
N ALA A 95 6.67 -11.54 9.71
CA ALA A 95 6.42 -10.98 8.40
C ALA A 95 7.32 -11.55 7.31
N THR A 96 6.87 -11.36 6.07
CA THR A 96 7.73 -11.40 4.89
C THR A 96 8.17 -9.98 4.49
N PRO A 97 9.45 -9.73 4.19
CA PRO A 97 9.89 -8.39 3.78
C PRO A 97 9.31 -7.97 2.42
N TRP A 98 8.92 -6.71 2.26
CA TRP A 98 8.36 -6.20 1.00
C TRP A 98 9.26 -5.15 0.34
N HIS A 99 9.70 -4.15 1.09
CA HIS A 99 10.55 -3.04 0.62
C HIS A 99 11.58 -2.68 1.68
N GLU A 100 12.78 -2.28 1.29
CA GLU A 100 13.85 -1.87 2.23
C GLU A 100 13.50 -0.71 3.18
N ASP A 101 12.44 0.05 2.88
CA ASP A 101 11.98 1.21 3.65
C ASP A 101 10.76 0.89 4.52
N ASP A 102 10.26 -0.36 4.47
CA ASP A 102 9.10 -0.77 5.24
C ASP A 102 9.41 -0.98 6.73
N LEU A 103 8.37 -1.17 7.54
CA LEU A 103 8.50 -1.42 8.97
C LEU A 103 9.33 -2.70 9.25
N THR A 104 9.22 -3.74 8.42
CA THR A 104 9.94 -5.00 8.62
C THR A 104 11.46 -4.79 8.60
N HIS A 105 11.98 -4.01 7.65
CA HIS A 105 13.42 -3.72 7.59
C HIS A 105 13.87 -2.83 8.74
N GLU A 106 13.06 -1.83 9.08
CA GLU A 106 13.39 -0.95 10.20
C GLU A 106 13.50 -1.71 11.53
N LEU A 107 12.58 -2.64 11.79
CA LEU A 107 12.64 -3.47 12.99
C LEU A 107 13.79 -4.48 12.95
N LYS A 108 14.16 -4.97 11.76
CA LYS A 108 15.29 -5.87 11.57
C LYS A 108 16.62 -5.19 11.94
N ASP A 109 16.76 -3.90 11.61
CA ASP A 109 17.97 -3.12 11.89
C ASP A 109 17.98 -2.52 13.31
N ASN A 110 16.85 -2.55 14.02
CA ASN A 110 16.74 -2.02 15.37
C ASN A 110 17.30 -3.03 16.42
N PRO A 111 18.37 -2.67 17.16
CA PRO A 111 19.04 -3.58 18.09
C PRO A 111 18.20 -3.96 19.32
N SER A 112 17.08 -3.29 19.55
CA SER A 112 16.14 -3.58 20.64
C SER A 112 15.38 -4.89 20.41
N TYR A 113 15.33 -5.39 19.17
CA TYR A 113 14.61 -6.61 18.83
C TYR A 113 15.57 -7.77 18.56
N LYS A 114 15.12 -8.99 18.89
CA LYS A 114 15.80 -10.22 18.51
C LYS A 114 15.20 -10.74 17.21
N VAL A 115 16.04 -10.84 16.18
CA VAL A 115 15.62 -11.23 14.83
C VAL A 115 15.99 -12.68 14.55
N LEU A 116 15.03 -13.43 14.03
CA LEU A 116 15.25 -14.74 13.41
C LEU A 116 14.84 -14.64 11.94
N GLU A 117 15.80 -14.86 11.04
CA GLU A 117 15.54 -14.89 9.61
C GLU A 117 15.63 -16.33 9.07
N LEU A 118 14.57 -16.75 8.39
CA LEU A 118 14.47 -18.07 7.79
C LEU A 118 14.24 -17.90 6.29
N ALA A 119 15.30 -18.06 5.50
CA ALA A 119 15.29 -17.89 4.05
C ALA A 119 15.83 -19.13 3.33
N ILE A 120 15.23 -19.45 2.18
CA ILE A 120 15.71 -20.48 1.26
C ILE A 120 16.92 -19.96 0.48
N ASP A 121 18.00 -20.71 0.51
CA ASP A 121 19.22 -20.36 -0.22
C ASP A 121 19.12 -20.63 -1.74
N GLU A 122 20.19 -20.33 -2.47
CA GLU A 122 20.28 -20.60 -3.90
C GLU A 122 20.30 -22.10 -4.23
N LYS A 123 20.68 -22.95 -3.26
CA LYS A 123 20.72 -24.41 -3.39
C LYS A 123 19.36 -25.06 -3.15
N PHE A 124 18.34 -24.28 -2.78
CA PHE A 124 16.99 -24.75 -2.43
C PHE A 124 16.98 -25.66 -1.20
N THR A 125 17.85 -25.40 -0.22
CA THR A 125 17.90 -26.12 1.05
C THR A 125 16.56 -25.96 1.79
N PRO A 126 15.80 -27.04 2.05
CA PRO A 126 14.50 -26.94 2.72
C PRO A 126 14.62 -26.57 4.20
N LEU A 127 13.90 -25.53 4.62
CA LEU A 127 13.72 -25.20 6.04
C LEU A 127 12.62 -26.04 6.70
N TRP A 128 11.67 -26.53 5.89
CA TRP A 128 10.59 -27.41 6.32
C TRP A 128 10.46 -28.57 5.32
N PRO A 129 11.33 -29.59 5.38
CA PRO A 129 11.42 -30.66 4.37
C PRO A 129 10.10 -31.40 4.13
N GLU A 130 9.30 -31.63 5.17
CA GLU A 130 8.05 -32.38 5.09
C GLU A 130 6.98 -31.65 4.27
N LYS A 131 6.98 -30.31 4.30
CA LYS A 131 6.03 -29.48 3.54
C LYS A 131 6.61 -28.95 2.24
N TRP A 132 7.88 -28.57 2.25
CA TRP A 132 8.57 -27.86 1.18
C TRP A 132 9.90 -28.55 0.80
N PRO A 133 9.86 -29.79 0.30
CA PRO A 133 11.08 -30.43 -0.21
C PRO A 133 11.57 -29.71 -1.47
N GLU A 134 12.85 -29.86 -1.80
CA GLU A 134 13.51 -29.17 -2.92
C GLU A 134 12.71 -29.21 -4.24
N PRO A 135 12.17 -30.36 -4.70
CA PRO A 135 11.40 -30.40 -5.95
C PRO A 135 10.18 -29.47 -5.92
N ARG A 136 9.53 -29.33 -4.76
CA ARG A 136 8.37 -28.46 -4.57
C ARG A 136 8.79 -26.98 -4.55
N LEU A 137 9.92 -26.65 -3.93
CA LEU A 137 10.48 -25.31 -3.94
C LEU A 137 10.80 -24.85 -5.38
N ARG A 138 11.45 -25.72 -6.18
CA ARG A 138 11.72 -25.46 -7.60
C ARG A 138 10.44 -25.31 -8.43
N ALA A 139 9.44 -26.16 -8.20
CA ALA A 139 8.14 -26.03 -8.85
C ALA A 139 7.45 -24.72 -8.49
N LYS A 140 7.55 -24.28 -7.23
CA LYS A 140 6.97 -23.02 -6.76
C LYS A 140 7.63 -21.82 -7.42
N LEU A 141 8.97 -21.81 -7.56
CA LEU A 141 9.69 -20.77 -8.29
C LEU A 141 9.17 -20.60 -9.73
N LYS A 142 8.94 -21.71 -10.44
CA LYS A 142 8.36 -21.67 -11.80
C LYS A 142 6.93 -21.12 -11.80
N GLN A 143 6.13 -21.46 -10.79
CA GLN A 143 4.73 -21.04 -10.67
C GLN A 143 4.59 -19.53 -10.44
N ILE A 144 5.33 -18.96 -9.47
CA ILE A 144 5.13 -17.57 -9.01
C ILE A 144 6.12 -16.58 -9.59
N LYS A 145 7.07 -17.05 -10.42
CA LYS A 145 8.19 -16.29 -11.00
C LYS A 145 9.21 -15.82 -9.95
N LYS A 146 10.42 -15.49 -10.43
CA LYS A 146 11.59 -15.18 -9.61
C LYS A 146 11.32 -14.10 -8.55
N ARG A 147 10.75 -12.95 -8.93
CA ARG A 147 10.54 -11.83 -8.00
C ARG A 147 9.65 -12.19 -6.81
N ALA A 148 8.49 -12.82 -7.06
CA ALA A 148 7.61 -13.22 -5.96
C ALA A 148 8.23 -14.35 -5.12
N TYR A 149 9.02 -15.24 -5.73
CA TYR A 149 9.72 -16.29 -5.01
C TYR A 149 10.83 -15.73 -4.11
N ASP A 150 11.68 -14.86 -4.64
CA ASP A 150 12.78 -14.23 -3.91
C ASP A 150 12.24 -13.47 -2.68
N ARG A 151 11.13 -12.76 -2.82
CA ARG A 151 10.47 -12.13 -1.68
C ARG A 151 9.94 -13.15 -0.67
N ASN A 152 9.06 -14.07 -1.08
CA ASN A 152 8.31 -14.93 -0.15
C ASN A 152 9.11 -16.12 0.42
N PHE A 153 10.16 -16.57 -0.25
CA PHE A 153 10.94 -17.74 0.16
C PHE A 153 12.38 -17.38 0.50
N ARG A 154 12.95 -16.33 -0.10
CA ARG A 154 14.35 -15.92 0.15
C ARG A 154 14.48 -14.65 0.97
N ASN A 155 13.36 -14.04 1.36
CA ASN A 155 13.31 -12.79 2.11
C ASN A 155 14.07 -11.63 1.43
N ILE A 156 14.09 -11.61 0.09
CA ILE A 156 14.72 -10.54 -0.69
C ILE A 156 13.66 -9.48 -1.02
N ALA A 157 13.72 -8.36 -0.29
CA ALA A 157 12.85 -7.21 -0.47
C ALA A 157 13.03 -6.53 -1.83
N LEU A 158 12.11 -5.63 -2.20
CA LEU A 158 12.35 -4.70 -3.30
C LEU A 158 13.28 -3.60 -2.80
N THR A 159 14.26 -3.26 -3.61
CA THR A 159 14.98 -1.98 -3.49
C THR A 159 14.28 -0.92 -4.33
N GLU A 160 14.58 0.35 -4.06
CA GLU A 160 14.10 1.47 -4.88
C GLU A 160 14.49 1.29 -6.36
N GLU A 161 15.68 0.75 -6.65
CA GLU A 161 16.19 0.55 -8.02
C GLU A 161 15.41 -0.50 -8.81
N GLU A 162 14.87 -1.51 -8.13
CA GLU A 162 14.05 -2.58 -8.71
C GLU A 162 12.61 -2.16 -9.02
N LEU A 163 12.18 -0.96 -8.59
CA LEU A 163 10.87 -0.42 -8.93
C LEU A 163 10.75 -0.16 -10.44
N MET A 164 9.57 -0.42 -10.99
CA MET A 164 9.25 -0.14 -12.40
C MET A 164 9.50 1.33 -12.78
N PHE A 165 9.33 2.23 -11.82
CA PHE A 165 9.68 3.65 -11.93
C PHE A 165 10.53 4.04 -10.71
N ASN A 166 11.83 3.80 -10.78
CA ASN A 166 12.74 4.24 -9.72
C ASN A 166 13.01 5.75 -9.81
N LYS A 167 13.43 6.36 -8.69
CA LYS A 167 13.73 7.80 -8.62
C LYS A 167 14.73 8.25 -9.68
N SER A 168 15.78 7.46 -9.93
CA SER A 168 16.80 7.81 -10.94
C SER A 168 16.17 7.95 -12.33
N ALA A 169 15.39 6.96 -12.76
CA ALA A 169 14.70 6.99 -14.04
C ALA A 169 13.74 8.19 -14.14
N LEU A 170 13.07 8.57 -13.04
CA LEU A 170 12.26 9.80 -13.01
C LEU A 170 13.11 11.06 -13.15
N TYR A 171 14.28 11.14 -12.51
CA TYR A 171 15.19 12.28 -12.64
C TYR A 171 15.79 12.38 -14.04
N ASP A 172 16.16 11.26 -14.64
CA ASP A 172 16.72 11.19 -16.00
C ASP A 172 15.69 11.62 -17.06
N CYS A 173 14.40 11.43 -16.76
CA CYS A 173 13.31 11.87 -17.63
C CYS A 173 12.93 13.34 -17.46
N LYS A 174 13.51 14.09 -16.49
CA LYS A 174 13.20 15.51 -16.31
C LYS A 174 13.93 16.35 -17.34
N ASP A 175 13.16 16.96 -18.22
CA ASP A 175 13.64 17.98 -19.13
C ASP A 175 13.42 19.37 -18.51
N TYR A 176 14.49 19.94 -17.93
CA TYR A 176 14.47 21.27 -17.32
C TYR A 176 14.55 22.42 -18.34
N LEU A 177 14.82 22.12 -19.60
CA LEU A 177 14.99 23.12 -20.66
C LEU A 177 13.69 23.37 -21.42
N THR A 178 12.71 22.48 -21.27
CA THR A 178 11.45 22.52 -21.99
C THR A 178 10.34 23.12 -21.14
N SER A 179 9.76 24.21 -21.63
CA SER A 179 8.54 24.80 -21.07
C SER A 179 7.31 24.03 -21.55
N PRO A 180 6.25 23.83 -20.73
CA PRO A 180 4.97 23.29 -21.20
C PRO A 180 4.33 24.13 -22.32
N TYR A 181 4.76 25.38 -22.50
CA TYR A 181 4.28 26.29 -23.56
C TYR A 181 5.21 26.34 -24.78
N ASP A 182 6.15 25.41 -24.91
CA ASP A 182 7.06 25.36 -26.05
C ASP A 182 6.29 25.04 -27.34
N LYS A 183 6.47 25.87 -28.37
CA LYS A 183 5.82 25.72 -29.69
C LYS A 183 6.13 24.40 -30.37
N LYS A 184 7.23 23.71 -30.00
CA LYS A 184 7.54 22.39 -30.55
C LYS A 184 6.39 21.38 -30.33
N PHE A 185 5.60 21.57 -29.27
CA PHE A 185 4.47 20.72 -28.93
C PHE A 185 3.26 20.92 -29.85
N ASP A 186 3.14 22.06 -30.54
CA ASP A 186 2.03 22.35 -31.44
C ASP A 186 1.93 21.29 -32.54
N SER A 187 3.09 20.84 -33.04
CA SER A 187 3.22 19.84 -34.09
C SER A 187 2.95 18.39 -33.65
N MET A 188 2.97 18.12 -32.34
CA MET A 188 2.84 16.79 -31.78
C MET A 188 1.39 16.31 -31.77
N ASP A 189 1.23 14.99 -31.91
CA ASP A 189 -0.04 14.34 -31.66
C ASP A 189 -0.26 14.25 -30.16
N LYS A 190 -1.40 14.77 -29.69
CA LYS A 190 -1.69 14.91 -28.26
C LYS A 190 -2.73 13.88 -27.86
N TYR A 191 -2.61 13.35 -26.65
CA TYR A 191 -3.53 12.38 -26.07
C TYR A 191 -3.77 12.75 -24.61
N ALA A 192 -5.00 12.55 -24.13
CA ALA A 192 -5.37 12.85 -22.76
C ALA A 192 -6.03 11.64 -22.09
N GLY A 193 -5.73 11.45 -20.81
CA GLY A 193 -6.34 10.45 -19.94
C GLY A 193 -6.95 11.09 -18.70
N VAL A 194 -8.06 10.54 -18.20
CA VAL A 194 -8.68 10.92 -16.92
C VAL A 194 -8.79 9.72 -16.01
N ASP A 195 -8.22 9.83 -14.82
CA ASP A 195 -8.50 8.98 -13.68
C ASP A 195 -9.45 9.73 -12.74
N LEU A 196 -10.64 9.16 -12.51
CA LEU A 196 -11.72 9.80 -11.76
C LEU A 196 -11.63 9.50 -10.25
N GLY A 197 -11.59 10.55 -9.43
CA GLY A 197 -11.79 10.48 -7.99
C GLY A 197 -13.28 10.42 -7.64
N ILE A 198 -13.66 9.51 -6.73
CA ILE A 198 -15.08 9.23 -6.39
C ILE A 198 -15.71 10.31 -5.48
N SER A 199 -14.92 11.20 -4.84
CA SER A 199 -15.43 12.11 -3.79
C SER A 199 -14.58 13.37 -3.59
N GLU A 200 -15.23 14.47 -3.16
CA GLU A 200 -14.59 15.74 -2.79
C GLU A 200 -14.06 15.76 -1.34
N LYS A 201 -14.39 14.76 -0.51
CA LYS A 201 -14.07 14.76 0.93
C LYS A 201 -12.56 14.75 1.21
N SER A 202 -12.16 15.32 2.34
CA SER A 202 -10.83 15.13 2.91
C SER A 202 -10.51 13.63 3.03
N GLY A 203 -9.41 13.19 2.42
CA GLY A 203 -9.02 11.78 2.36
C GLY A 203 -9.51 11.00 1.13
N ALA A 204 -10.40 11.57 0.31
CA ALA A 204 -10.80 10.96 -0.96
C ALA A 204 -9.67 11.01 -2.01
N ALA A 205 -9.73 10.08 -2.96
CA ALA A 205 -8.84 10.02 -4.12
C ALA A 205 -8.98 11.28 -4.97
N TYR A 206 -7.89 11.66 -5.63
CA TYR A 206 -7.88 12.81 -6.55
C TYR A 206 -8.43 12.40 -7.91
N THR A 207 -9.07 13.32 -8.60
CA THR A 207 -9.23 13.24 -10.05
C THR A 207 -7.94 13.76 -10.70
N VAL A 208 -7.43 13.02 -11.67
CA VAL A 208 -6.22 13.38 -12.43
C VAL A 208 -6.56 13.43 -13.91
N ILE A 209 -6.32 14.57 -14.54
CA ILE A 209 -6.30 14.70 -15.99
C ILE A 209 -4.84 14.83 -16.41
N PHE A 210 -4.40 13.95 -17.31
CA PHE A 210 -3.01 13.85 -17.74
C PHE A 210 -2.93 13.97 -19.25
N VAL A 211 -2.13 14.92 -19.75
CA VAL A 211 -1.97 15.18 -21.20
C VAL A 211 -0.55 14.87 -21.62
N ILE A 212 -0.42 14.07 -22.69
CA ILE A 212 0.86 13.75 -23.32
C ILE A 212 0.89 14.22 -24.78
N GLY A 213 2.06 14.66 -25.22
CA GLY A 213 2.42 14.87 -26.62
C GLY A 213 3.34 13.75 -27.09
N VAL A 214 3.08 13.21 -28.28
CA VAL A 214 3.92 12.19 -28.91
C VAL A 214 4.64 12.83 -30.09
N GLU A 215 5.98 12.76 -30.05
CA GLU A 215 6.82 13.30 -31.12
C GLU A 215 6.66 12.49 -32.41
N LYS A 216 6.36 13.17 -33.52
CA LYS A 216 6.22 12.54 -34.84
C LYS A 216 7.60 12.12 -35.34
N ASN A 217 7.69 10.90 -35.88
CA ASN A 217 8.91 10.34 -36.50
C ASN A 217 10.12 10.19 -35.55
N SER A 218 9.91 10.23 -34.24
CA SER A 218 10.96 9.87 -33.28
C SER A 218 11.24 8.38 -33.33
N SER A 219 12.49 7.99 -33.57
CA SER A 219 12.92 6.58 -33.54
C SER A 219 12.68 5.91 -32.18
N ASN A 220 12.50 6.71 -31.12
CA ASN A 220 12.35 6.25 -29.75
C ASN A 220 10.93 6.44 -29.17
N ASN A 221 9.94 6.88 -29.97
CA ASN A 221 8.56 7.10 -29.49
C ASN A 221 8.50 7.95 -28.20
N VAL A 222 9.25 9.06 -28.20
CA VAL A 222 9.37 9.98 -27.07
C VAL A 222 8.01 10.62 -26.78
N LYS A 223 7.62 10.61 -25.50
CA LYS A 223 6.38 11.19 -25.00
C LYS A 223 6.72 12.30 -24.04
N HIS A 224 6.12 13.46 -24.24
CA HIS A 224 6.27 14.62 -23.38
C HIS A 224 5.02 14.78 -22.52
N VAL A 225 5.19 14.99 -21.23
CA VAL A 225 4.09 15.38 -20.35
C VAL A 225 3.83 16.87 -20.56
N LEU A 226 2.64 17.20 -21.05
CA LEU A 226 2.28 18.58 -21.41
C LEU A 226 1.51 19.29 -20.30
N ASP A 227 0.61 18.57 -19.63
CA ASP A 227 -0.22 19.10 -18.55
C ASP A 227 -0.62 17.99 -17.57
N ILE A 228 -0.69 18.34 -16.29
CA ILE A 228 -1.19 17.49 -15.22
C ILE A 228 -2.12 18.33 -14.34
N LYS A 229 -3.41 18.02 -14.36
CA LYS A 229 -4.39 18.60 -13.44
C LYS A 229 -4.75 17.56 -12.39
N ARG A 230 -4.33 17.79 -11.14
CA ARG A 230 -4.65 16.92 -10.00
C ARG A 230 -5.47 17.71 -8.97
N LYS A 231 -6.77 17.43 -8.88
CA LYS A 231 -7.69 18.13 -7.97
C LYS A 231 -8.78 17.17 -7.44
N ARG A 232 -9.30 17.47 -6.24
CA ARG A 232 -10.57 16.89 -5.76
C ARG A 232 -11.68 17.75 -6.31
N MET A 233 -12.59 17.15 -7.08
CA MET A 233 -13.61 17.86 -7.85
C MET A 233 -14.90 17.04 -7.89
N SER A 234 -16.04 17.73 -7.85
CA SER A 234 -17.37 17.16 -8.14
C SER A 234 -17.51 16.81 -9.61
N SER A 235 -18.57 16.08 -9.97
CA SER A 235 -18.94 15.80 -11.37
C SER A 235 -18.88 17.05 -12.25
N PRO A 236 -19.56 18.17 -11.92
CA PRO A 236 -19.63 19.30 -12.85
C PRO A 236 -18.28 20.01 -12.98
N ALA A 237 -17.50 20.09 -11.89
CA ALA A 237 -16.16 20.66 -11.92
C ALA A 237 -15.20 19.79 -12.75
N THR A 238 -15.37 18.46 -12.70
CA THR A 238 -14.59 17.52 -13.51
C THR A 238 -14.94 17.64 -14.98
N ALA A 239 -16.23 17.70 -15.34
CA ALA A 239 -16.67 17.89 -16.73
C ALA A 239 -16.12 19.21 -17.31
N ARG A 240 -16.19 20.32 -16.56
CA ARG A 240 -15.56 21.58 -16.95
C ARG A 240 -14.05 21.45 -17.14
N ALA A 241 -13.35 20.81 -16.21
CA ALA A 241 -11.91 20.62 -16.31
C ALA A 241 -11.52 19.78 -17.55
N ILE A 242 -12.33 18.78 -17.93
CA ILE A 242 -12.15 18.00 -19.15
C ILE A 242 -12.34 18.89 -20.38
N LYS A 243 -13.42 19.68 -20.43
CA LYS A 243 -13.69 20.62 -21.52
C LYS A 243 -12.56 21.64 -21.70
N ASP A 244 -12.17 22.31 -20.62
CA ASP A 244 -11.07 23.28 -20.62
C ASP A 244 -9.75 22.65 -21.11
N THR A 245 -9.50 21.39 -20.77
CA THR A 245 -8.30 20.66 -21.22
C THR A 245 -8.39 20.31 -22.70
N ASN A 246 -9.57 19.91 -23.18
CA ASN A 246 -9.79 19.62 -24.60
C ASN A 246 -9.69 20.89 -25.46
N GLU A 247 -10.16 22.03 -24.97
CA GLU A 247 -10.03 23.32 -25.63
C GLU A 247 -8.58 23.82 -25.63
N ALA A 248 -7.84 23.61 -24.54
CA ALA A 248 -6.44 24.05 -24.46
C ALA A 248 -5.49 23.20 -25.31
N TRP A 249 -5.71 21.88 -25.37
CA TRP A 249 -4.73 20.94 -25.94
C TRP A 249 -5.18 20.21 -27.19
N HIS A 250 -6.48 20.17 -27.51
CA HIS A 250 -7.03 19.45 -28.67
C HIS A 250 -6.46 18.03 -28.86
N PRO A 251 -6.54 17.15 -27.85
CA PRO A 251 -6.02 15.79 -27.96
C PRO A 251 -6.81 14.99 -29.01
N LYS A 252 -6.11 14.12 -29.74
CA LYS A 252 -6.70 13.20 -30.72
C LYS A 252 -7.61 12.17 -30.06
N ILE A 253 -7.23 11.71 -28.87
CA ILE A 253 -8.02 10.79 -28.05
C ILE A 253 -8.04 11.34 -26.63
N PHE A 254 -9.25 11.41 -26.08
CA PHE A 254 -9.51 11.73 -24.69
C PHE A 254 -10.13 10.49 -24.05
N MET A 255 -9.38 9.78 -23.21
CA MET A 255 -9.84 8.55 -22.57
C MET A 255 -10.20 8.83 -21.12
N VAL A 256 -11.40 8.44 -20.72
CA VAL A 256 -11.86 8.50 -19.33
C VAL A 256 -11.91 7.07 -18.80
N GLU A 257 -11.22 6.81 -17.69
CA GLU A 257 -11.21 5.47 -17.10
C GLU A 257 -12.62 5.10 -16.60
N ASN A 258 -12.95 3.80 -16.66
CA ASN A 258 -14.32 3.34 -16.47
C ASN A 258 -14.56 2.92 -15.01
N ASN A 259 -15.03 3.84 -14.20
CA ASN A 259 -15.29 3.62 -12.77
C ASN A 259 -16.70 4.13 -12.42
N ALA A 260 -17.76 3.38 -12.74
CA ALA A 260 -19.17 3.51 -12.28
C ALA A 260 -19.86 4.91 -12.30
N TYR A 261 -19.14 5.97 -12.65
CA TYR A 261 -19.46 7.38 -12.53
C TYR A 261 -19.59 8.04 -13.91
N HIS A 262 -19.47 7.24 -14.96
CA HIS A 262 -19.40 7.67 -16.35
C HIS A 262 -20.74 8.24 -16.81
N ASP A 263 -21.85 7.59 -16.45
CA ASP A 263 -23.20 7.98 -16.92
C ASP A 263 -23.59 9.37 -16.45
N ALA A 264 -23.28 9.72 -15.19
CA ALA A 264 -23.53 11.05 -14.66
C ALA A 264 -22.63 12.11 -15.31
N LEU A 265 -21.40 11.77 -15.67
CA LEU A 265 -20.45 12.69 -16.30
C LEU A 265 -20.81 12.96 -17.77
N LEU A 266 -21.26 11.94 -18.50
CA LEU A 266 -21.70 12.08 -19.90
C LEU A 266 -22.89 13.05 -20.02
N GLN A 267 -23.85 13.00 -19.10
CA GLN A 267 -24.98 13.94 -19.07
C GLN A 267 -24.52 15.41 -18.98
N TRP A 268 -23.49 15.70 -18.18
CA TRP A 268 -22.94 17.06 -18.06
C TRP A 268 -22.08 17.50 -19.24
N MET A 269 -21.63 16.57 -20.09
CA MET A 269 -20.81 16.89 -21.27
C MET A 269 -21.65 17.14 -22.53
N GLU A 270 -22.91 16.67 -22.54
CA GLU A 270 -23.86 16.90 -23.63
C GLU A 270 -24.63 18.24 -23.51
N GLU A 271 -24.58 18.88 -22.33
CA GLU A 271 -25.08 20.24 -22.06
C GLU A 271 -24.06 21.34 -22.42
#